data_AF-A0A1M7YWC8-F1
#
_entry.id   AF-A0A1M7YWC8-F1
#
_cell.length_a   1.000
_cell.length_b   1.000
_cell.length_c   1.000
_cell.angle_alpha   90.00
_cell.angle_beta   90.00
_cell.angle_gamma   90.00
#
_symmetry.space_group_name_H-M   'P 1'
#
loop_
_entity.id
_entity.type
_entity.pdbx_description
1 polymer ?
#
loop_
_entity_poly.entity_id
_entity_poly.type
_entity_poly.pdbx_seq_one_letter_code
_entity_poly.pdbx_strand_id
1 'polypeptide(L)'
;MRYPGEPRGNILSITLKYSPSVTGDGIHCLKTLIETHPRAGQLSHLYLSRHKKRLHEVLPAGETFRLAFAGSHSRGAIFRDGNQYITRALTRKMDEILADVDGYYYGRLDIKFRDIRQLMAGKDFSILELNGASSEAAHIWDRNTPLREIFSTLLKQYRILFEIGARQKQRGHQPPSLRSLIRAWQTERQLTRSYPSTD
;
A
#
# COMPACT_ATOMS: atom_id res chain seq x y z
N MET A 1 8.06 0.67 -12.57
CA MET A 1 8.17 -0.34 -13.65
C MET A 1 9.26 0.09 -14.61
N ARG A 2 9.92 -0.86 -15.28
CA ARG A 2 10.89 -0.67 -16.36
C ARG A 2 10.76 -1.87 -17.27
N TYR A 3 10.55 -1.73 -18.58
CA TYR A 3 10.52 -2.93 -19.41
C TYR A 3 11.92 -3.54 -19.53
N PRO A 4 12.04 -4.87 -19.68
CA PRO A 4 13.31 -5.50 -19.99
C PRO A 4 13.96 -4.86 -21.22
N GLY A 5 15.17 -4.32 -21.04
CA GLY A 5 15.97 -3.65 -22.09
C GLY A 5 15.80 -2.14 -22.16
N GLU A 6 14.88 -1.56 -21.39
CA GLU A 6 14.79 -0.11 -21.27
C GLU A 6 15.78 0.42 -20.22
N PRO A 7 16.47 1.54 -20.48
CA PRO A 7 17.45 2.10 -19.55
C PRO A 7 16.81 2.78 -18.35
N ARG A 8 15.51 3.14 -18.43
CA ARG A 8 14.80 3.94 -17.44
C ARG A 8 13.40 3.42 -17.20
N GLY A 9 12.93 3.56 -15.98
CA GLY A 9 11.60 3.18 -15.55
C GLY A 9 10.67 4.38 -15.37
N ASN A 10 9.45 4.06 -14.95
CA ASN A 10 8.41 5.01 -14.59
C ASN A 10 7.75 4.61 -13.28
N ILE A 11 7.44 5.62 -12.46
CA ILE A 11 6.51 5.48 -11.34
C ILE A 11 5.09 5.58 -11.93
N LEU A 12 4.33 4.49 -11.86
CA LEU A 12 2.96 4.46 -12.39
C LEU A 12 1.94 5.00 -11.40
N SER A 13 2.25 4.88 -10.11
CA SER A 13 1.35 5.24 -9.04
C SER A 13 2.10 5.58 -7.76
N ILE A 14 1.59 6.56 -7.02
CA ILE A 14 1.92 6.80 -5.61
C ILE A 14 0.63 6.73 -4.80
N THR A 15 0.68 6.07 -3.64
CA THR A 15 -0.42 6.03 -2.68
C THR A 15 0.07 6.50 -1.33
N LEU A 16 -0.59 7.52 -0.78
CA LEU A 16 -0.33 7.98 0.57
C LEU A 16 -1.19 7.18 1.55
N LYS A 17 -0.55 6.62 2.58
CA LYS A 17 -1.20 5.81 3.63
C LYS A 17 -1.37 6.65 4.89
N TYR A 18 -2.61 6.84 5.31
CA TYR A 18 -2.95 7.53 6.56
C TYR A 18 -3.58 6.56 7.55
N SER A 19 -3.23 6.77 8.83
CA SER A 19 -3.84 6.00 9.91
C SER A 19 -5.20 6.60 10.25
N PRO A 20 -6.27 5.79 10.32
CA PRO A 20 -7.56 6.28 10.80
C PRO A 20 -7.42 6.73 12.26
N SER A 21 -8.09 7.81 12.61
CA SER A 21 -8.11 8.36 13.96
C SER A 21 -9.45 9.01 14.28
N VAL A 22 -9.70 9.20 15.57
CA VAL A 22 -10.77 10.05 16.11
C VAL A 22 -10.14 11.05 17.08
N THR A 23 -10.82 12.17 17.30
CA THR A 23 -10.39 13.21 18.24
C THR A 23 -11.33 13.24 19.42
N GLY A 24 -10.77 13.25 20.64
CA GLY A 24 -11.53 13.38 21.87
C GLY A 24 -12.20 14.75 21.99
N ASP A 25 -13.37 14.76 22.61
CA ASP A 25 -14.13 15.97 22.94
C ASP A 25 -14.26 16.18 24.46
N GLY A 26 -13.64 15.31 25.27
CA GLY A 26 -13.70 15.36 26.73
C GLY A 26 -15.02 14.87 27.33
N ILE A 27 -15.97 14.40 26.52
CA ILE A 27 -17.32 14.04 26.95
C ILE A 27 -17.64 12.60 26.55
N HIS A 28 -17.44 12.26 25.28
CA HIS A 28 -17.82 10.96 24.73
C HIS A 28 -16.68 9.94 24.87
N CYS A 29 -17.06 8.69 25.14
CA CYS A 29 -16.11 7.58 25.17
C CYS A 29 -15.62 7.22 23.75
N LEU A 30 -14.48 6.54 23.67
CA LEU A 30 -13.87 6.08 22.43
C LEU A 30 -14.86 5.33 21.52
N LYS A 31 -15.72 4.47 22.09
CA LYS A 31 -16.74 3.76 21.31
C LYS A 31 -17.67 4.73 20.58
N THR A 32 -18.24 5.70 21.29
CA THR A 32 -19.15 6.69 20.71
C THR A 32 -18.44 7.53 19.67
N LEU A 33 -17.20 7.98 19.94
CA LEU A 33 -16.39 8.73 18.97
C LEU A 33 -16.13 7.94 17.68
N ILE A 34 -15.88 6.62 17.78
CA ILE A 34 -15.75 5.76 16.60
C ILE A 34 -17.08 5.66 15.84
N GLU A 35 -18.18 5.36 16.55
CA GLU A 35 -19.49 5.10 15.95
C GLU A 35 -20.10 6.33 15.28
N THR A 36 -19.86 7.53 15.82
CA THR A 36 -20.38 8.79 15.25
C THR A 36 -19.46 9.42 14.21
N HIS A 37 -18.18 9.01 14.14
CA HIS A 37 -17.24 9.58 13.18
C HIS A 37 -17.66 9.27 11.73
N PRO A 38 -17.72 10.27 10.82
CA PRO A 38 -18.35 10.12 9.49
C PRO A 38 -17.82 8.95 8.65
N ARG A 39 -16.53 8.62 8.79
CA ARG A 39 -15.91 7.46 8.13
C ARG A 39 -15.75 6.25 9.05
N ALA A 40 -15.36 6.47 10.31
CA ALA A 40 -15.00 5.36 11.18
C ALA A 40 -16.23 4.62 11.68
N GLY A 41 -17.37 5.32 11.81
CA GLY A 41 -18.66 4.73 12.18
C GLY A 41 -19.15 3.73 11.14
N GLN A 42 -19.00 4.06 9.85
CA GLN A 42 -19.32 3.14 8.73
C GLN A 42 -18.46 1.86 8.75
N LEU A 43 -17.30 1.91 9.41
CA LEU A 43 -16.32 0.83 9.48
C LEU A 43 -16.03 0.41 10.92
N SER A 44 -16.96 0.66 11.85
CA SER A 44 -16.75 0.47 13.29
C SER A 44 -16.33 -0.96 13.64
N HIS A 45 -16.86 -1.95 12.91
CA HIS A 45 -16.49 -3.36 13.03
C HIS A 45 -14.99 -3.64 12.82
N LEU A 46 -14.27 -2.79 12.08
CA LEU A 46 -12.82 -2.89 11.91
C LEU A 46 -12.03 -2.33 13.10
N TYR A 47 -12.62 -1.46 13.92
CA TYR A 47 -11.91 -0.73 14.97
C TYR A 47 -12.29 -1.17 16.38
N LEU A 48 -13.56 -1.44 16.64
CA LEU A 48 -14.07 -1.72 17.99
C LEU A 48 -13.42 -2.97 18.61
N SER A 49 -13.22 -4.03 17.81
CA SER A 49 -12.64 -5.29 18.28
C SER A 49 -11.20 -5.16 18.77
N ARG A 50 -10.45 -4.17 18.25
CA ARG A 50 -9.04 -3.91 18.57
C ARG A 50 -8.86 -3.19 19.89
N HIS A 51 -9.83 -2.33 20.24
CA HIS A 51 -9.72 -1.42 21.38
C HIS A 51 -10.63 -1.79 22.53
N LYS A 52 -11.09 -3.05 22.63
CA LYS A 52 -12.07 -3.53 23.63
C LYS A 52 -11.78 -3.03 25.05
N LYS A 53 -10.51 -3.02 25.46
CA LYS A 53 -10.09 -2.59 26.80
C LYS A 53 -10.23 -1.09 27.06
N ARG A 54 -10.29 -0.27 26.01
CA ARG A 54 -10.28 1.20 26.04
C ARG A 54 -11.59 1.83 25.53
N LEU A 55 -12.56 1.04 25.06
CA LEU A 55 -13.79 1.55 24.45
C LEU A 55 -14.61 2.48 25.35
N HIS A 56 -14.51 2.30 26.66
CA HIS A 56 -15.23 3.08 27.67
C HIS A 56 -14.44 4.31 28.16
N GLU A 57 -13.18 4.47 27.75
CA GLU A 57 -12.39 5.66 28.10
C GLU A 57 -12.95 6.90 27.41
N VAL A 58 -13.15 7.97 28.17
CA VAL A 58 -13.41 9.31 27.64
C VAL A 58 -12.07 9.93 27.27
N LEU A 59 -11.91 10.26 25.99
CA LEU A 59 -10.68 10.90 25.51
C LEU A 59 -10.72 12.40 25.83
N PRO A 60 -9.67 12.97 26.44
CA PRO A 60 -9.52 14.40 26.63
C PRO A 60 -9.77 15.19 25.34
N ALA A 61 -10.32 16.40 25.49
CA ALA A 61 -10.61 17.27 24.36
C ALA A 61 -9.33 17.59 23.57
N GLY A 62 -9.36 17.34 22.25
CA GLY A 62 -8.24 17.55 21.34
C GLY A 62 -7.25 16.37 21.26
N GLU A 63 -7.37 15.35 22.11
CA GLU A 63 -6.50 14.17 22.03
C GLU A 63 -6.85 13.34 20.79
N THR A 64 -5.84 13.03 19.96
CA THR A 64 -6.01 12.19 18.77
C THR A 64 -5.72 10.72 19.11
N PHE A 65 -6.72 9.86 18.92
CA PHE A 65 -6.58 8.43 19.11
C PHE A 65 -6.49 7.69 17.77
N ARG A 66 -5.39 6.95 17.57
CA ARG A 66 -5.17 6.14 16.36
C ARG A 66 -5.94 4.82 16.42
N LEU A 67 -6.79 4.57 15.42
CA LEU A 67 -7.68 3.41 15.40
C LEU A 67 -7.07 2.13 14.83
N ALA A 68 -6.02 2.23 14.01
CA ALA A 68 -5.35 1.08 13.44
C ALA A 68 -3.85 1.32 13.28
N PHE A 69 -3.03 0.33 13.66
CA PHE A 69 -1.59 0.33 13.40
C PHE A 69 -1.28 -0.16 11.97
N ALA A 70 -1.95 -1.24 11.55
CA ALA A 70 -1.75 -1.85 10.23
C ALA A 70 -2.03 -0.86 9.09
N GLY A 71 -1.08 -0.74 8.15
CA GLY A 71 -1.19 0.12 6.96
C GLY A 71 -1.98 -0.49 5.80
N SER A 72 -2.81 -1.51 6.06
CA SER A 72 -3.60 -2.20 5.03
C SER A 72 -4.99 -1.55 4.87
N HIS A 73 -5.40 -1.32 3.63
CA HIS A 73 -6.68 -0.69 3.32
C HIS A 73 -7.87 -1.51 3.84
N SER A 74 -7.87 -2.83 3.59
CA SER A 74 -8.92 -3.74 4.06
C SER A 74 -9.02 -3.83 5.59
N ARG A 75 -8.00 -3.33 6.29
CA ARG A 75 -7.91 -3.28 7.75
C ARG A 75 -8.17 -1.88 8.31
N GLY A 76 -8.66 -0.96 7.49
CA GLY A 76 -9.11 0.38 7.90
C GLY A 76 -8.14 1.51 7.58
N ALA A 77 -6.94 1.24 7.05
CA ALA A 77 -6.04 2.30 6.60
C ALA A 77 -6.70 3.13 5.49
N ILE A 78 -6.40 4.43 5.48
CA ILE A 78 -6.94 5.38 4.52
C ILE A 78 -5.90 5.58 3.43
N PHE A 79 -6.26 5.26 2.19
CA PHE A 79 -5.42 5.48 1.03
C PHE A 79 -5.85 6.75 0.31
N ARG A 80 -4.87 7.52 -0.16
CA ARG A 80 -5.07 8.70 -0.99
C ARG A 80 -4.22 8.63 -2.24
N ASP A 81 -4.77 9.15 -3.32
CA ASP A 81 -4.03 9.32 -4.56
C ASP A 81 -2.91 10.34 -4.35
N GLY A 82 -1.68 9.90 -4.62
CA GLY A 82 -0.47 10.69 -4.55
C GLY A 82 0.16 10.93 -5.92
N ASN A 83 -0.52 10.58 -7.02
CA ASN A 83 0.04 10.64 -8.37
C ASN A 83 0.50 12.06 -8.76
N GLN A 84 -0.14 13.11 -8.23
CA GLN A 84 0.29 14.50 -8.41
C GLN A 84 1.70 14.80 -7.88
N TYR A 85 2.25 13.94 -7.01
CA TYR A 85 3.60 14.09 -6.43
C TYR A 85 4.68 13.32 -7.21
N ILE A 86 4.32 12.65 -8.30
CA ILE A 86 5.31 12.01 -9.18
C ILE A 86 6.04 13.12 -9.95
N THR A 87 7.35 13.24 -9.72
CA THR A 87 8.19 14.17 -10.46
C THR A 87 9.28 13.45 -11.24
N ARG A 88 9.88 14.14 -12.21
CA ARG A 88 11.07 13.64 -12.92
C ARG A 88 12.25 13.38 -11.98
N ALA A 89 12.40 14.18 -10.92
CA ALA A 89 13.49 14.01 -9.96
C ALA A 89 13.30 12.73 -9.13
N LEU A 90 12.09 12.51 -8.62
CA LEU A 90 11.75 11.29 -7.90
C LEU A 90 11.89 10.05 -8.80
N THR A 91 11.37 10.09 -10.04
CA THR A 91 11.52 8.97 -10.98
C THR A 91 12.98 8.63 -11.26
N ARG A 92 13.84 9.64 -11.51
CA ARG A 92 15.28 9.41 -11.69
C ARG A 92 15.93 8.79 -10.45
N LYS A 93 15.55 9.26 -9.26
CA LYS A 93 16.10 8.69 -8.02
C LYS A 93 15.69 7.23 -7.83
N MET A 94 14.46 6.86 -8.18
CA MET A 94 14.03 5.47 -8.16
C MET A 94 14.79 4.62 -9.17
N ASP A 95 15.05 5.14 -10.38
CA ASP A 95 15.86 4.44 -11.39
C ASP A 95 17.29 4.20 -10.91
N GLU A 96 17.92 5.20 -10.28
CA GLU A 96 19.26 5.06 -9.68
C GLU A 96 19.27 3.95 -8.62
N ILE A 97 18.31 3.97 -7.69
CA ILE A 97 18.27 2.98 -6.59
C ILE A 97 17.99 1.57 -7.10
N LEU A 98 17.09 1.43 -8.09
CA LEU A 98 16.69 0.14 -8.63
C LEU A 98 17.62 -0.37 -9.74
N ALA A 99 18.63 0.43 -10.14
CA ALA A 99 19.65 -0.02 -11.08
C ALA A 99 20.46 -1.19 -10.52
N ASP A 100 20.68 -1.21 -9.20
CA ASP A 100 21.46 -2.23 -8.50
C ASP A 100 20.66 -3.51 -8.18
N VAL A 101 19.36 -3.54 -8.50
CA VAL A 101 18.48 -4.70 -8.26
C VAL A 101 18.24 -5.42 -9.58
N ASP A 102 19.07 -6.42 -9.86
CA ASP A 102 18.96 -7.21 -11.09
C ASP A 102 17.61 -7.94 -11.17
N GLY A 103 17.05 -7.99 -12.38
CA GLY A 103 15.74 -8.60 -12.65
C GLY A 103 14.54 -7.83 -12.11
N TYR A 104 14.71 -6.66 -11.47
CA TYR A 104 13.59 -5.85 -10.96
C TYR A 104 13.01 -4.94 -12.05
N TYR A 105 11.93 -5.41 -12.67
CA TYR A 105 11.22 -4.70 -13.74
C TYR A 105 9.87 -4.14 -13.29
N TYR A 106 9.29 -4.70 -12.24
CA TYR A 106 7.94 -4.36 -11.82
C TYR A 106 7.74 -4.64 -10.32
N GLY A 107 7.14 -3.68 -9.64
CA GLY A 107 6.71 -3.86 -8.26
C GLY A 107 6.41 -2.53 -7.56
N ARG A 108 6.34 -2.57 -6.23
CA ARG A 108 6.01 -1.44 -5.34
C ARG A 108 7.06 -1.31 -4.25
N LEU A 109 7.40 -0.06 -3.94
CA LEU A 109 8.22 0.30 -2.78
C LEU A 109 7.32 0.85 -1.69
N ASP A 110 7.45 0.32 -0.48
CA ASP A 110 6.88 0.97 0.70
C ASP A 110 7.94 1.89 1.29
N ILE A 111 7.65 3.20 1.31
CA ILE A 111 8.62 4.25 1.63
C ILE A 111 8.14 5.04 2.84
N LYS A 112 9.04 5.33 3.78
CA LYS A 112 8.89 6.42 4.76
C LYS A 112 9.69 7.63 4.30
N PHE A 113 9.13 8.81 4.43
CA PHE A 113 9.75 10.05 3.99
C PHE A 113 9.50 11.17 4.99
N ARG A 114 10.39 12.16 5.02
CA ARG A 114 10.29 13.31 5.93
C ARG A 114 9.07 14.19 5.62
N ASP A 115 8.99 14.65 4.38
CA ASP A 115 7.89 15.45 3.87
C ASP A 115 7.76 15.30 2.35
N ILE A 116 6.61 15.69 1.81
CA ILE A 116 6.29 15.44 0.41
C ILE A 116 7.22 16.19 -0.56
N ARG A 117 7.73 17.37 -0.18
CA ARG A 117 8.62 18.15 -1.05
C ARG A 117 9.97 17.47 -1.19
N GLN A 118 10.51 16.93 -0.09
CA GLN A 118 11.75 16.16 -0.15
C GLN A 118 11.58 14.87 -0.95
N LEU A 119 10.46 14.15 -0.76
CA LEU A 119 10.16 12.97 -1.57
C LEU A 119 10.09 13.33 -3.07
N MET A 120 9.36 14.39 -3.43
CA MET A 120 9.29 14.89 -4.80
C MET A 120 10.66 15.27 -5.37
N ALA A 121 11.61 15.71 -4.54
CA ALA A 121 12.98 16.00 -4.94
C ALA A 121 13.88 14.75 -5.01
N GLY A 122 13.38 13.57 -4.64
CA GLY A 122 14.16 12.34 -4.53
C GLY A 122 15.11 12.32 -3.33
N LYS A 123 14.71 12.95 -2.21
CA LYS A 123 15.54 13.14 -1.00
C LYS A 123 14.79 12.74 0.28
N ASP A 124 15.55 12.51 1.36
CA ASP A 124 15.07 12.29 2.73
C ASP A 124 13.93 11.27 2.86
N PHE A 125 14.14 10.09 2.28
CA PHE A 125 13.26 8.94 2.43
C PHE A 125 14.05 7.65 2.67
N SER A 126 13.36 6.63 3.16
CA SER A 126 13.89 5.29 3.40
C SER A 126 12.92 4.27 2.81
N ILE A 127 13.48 3.29 2.09
CA ILE A 127 12.72 2.17 1.55
C ILE A 127 12.61 1.12 2.65
N LEU A 128 11.39 0.78 3.02
CA LEU A 128 11.09 -0.23 4.05
C LEU A 128 10.88 -1.62 3.46
N GLU A 129 10.28 -1.69 2.27
CA GLU A 129 9.96 -2.95 1.61
C GLU A 129 10.05 -2.79 0.09
N LEU A 130 10.57 -3.84 -0.56
CA LEU A 130 10.60 -4.02 -2.00
C LEU A 130 9.64 -5.17 -2.37
N ASN A 131 8.47 -4.82 -2.91
CA ASN A 131 7.48 -5.78 -3.38
C ASN A 131 7.67 -6.08 -4.87
N GLY A 132 7.36 -7.31 -5.30
CA GLY A 132 7.49 -7.75 -6.69
C GLY A 132 6.19 -7.74 -7.49
N ALA A 133 5.99 -8.77 -8.32
CA ALA A 133 4.92 -8.90 -9.32
C ALA A 133 3.48 -8.79 -8.77
N SER A 134 3.24 -9.11 -7.49
CA SER A 134 1.92 -9.00 -6.84
C SER A 134 1.51 -7.58 -6.45
N SER A 135 2.31 -6.58 -6.81
CA SER A 135 2.06 -5.19 -6.46
C SER A 135 0.89 -4.57 -7.24
N GLU A 136 -0.10 -4.07 -6.50
CA GLU A 136 -1.25 -3.32 -7.01
C GLU A 136 -1.03 -1.79 -6.91
N ALA A 137 -1.57 -1.04 -7.87
CA ALA A 137 -1.54 0.43 -7.89
C ALA A 137 -2.59 0.98 -6.92
N ALA A 138 -2.25 0.99 -5.63
CA ALA A 138 -3.21 1.19 -4.54
C ALA A 138 -3.91 2.57 -4.48
N HIS A 139 -3.53 3.54 -5.33
CA HIS A 139 -4.19 4.85 -5.41
C HIS A 139 -5.64 4.73 -5.88
N ILE A 140 -5.96 3.63 -6.59
CA ILE A 140 -7.33 3.35 -7.04
C ILE A 140 -8.34 3.25 -5.90
N TRP A 141 -7.85 3.03 -4.67
CA TRP A 141 -8.66 2.94 -3.45
C TRP A 141 -8.85 4.28 -2.74
N ASP A 142 -8.42 5.40 -3.33
CA ASP A 142 -8.88 6.71 -2.88
C ASP A 142 -10.41 6.81 -3.05
N ARG A 143 -11.08 7.43 -2.08
CA ARG A 143 -12.52 7.66 -2.10
C ARG A 143 -12.97 8.50 -3.30
N ASN A 144 -12.06 9.28 -3.89
CA ASN A 144 -12.34 10.17 -5.00
C ASN A 144 -12.06 9.52 -6.36
N THR A 145 -11.52 8.29 -6.40
CA THR A 145 -11.19 7.63 -7.67
C THR A 145 -12.47 7.13 -8.35
N PRO A 146 -12.77 7.57 -9.59
CA PRO A 146 -13.94 7.10 -10.33
C PRO A 146 -13.76 5.65 -10.79
N LEU A 147 -14.86 4.89 -10.85
CA LEU A 147 -14.83 3.46 -11.21
C LEU A 147 -14.12 3.16 -12.54
N ARG A 148 -14.30 4.04 -13.55
CA ARG A 148 -13.60 3.93 -14.84
C ARG A 148 -12.08 3.94 -14.69
N GLU A 149 -11.56 4.78 -13.79
CA GLU A 149 -10.12 4.90 -13.54
C GLU A 149 -9.58 3.68 -12.80
N ILE A 150 -10.35 3.13 -11.85
CA ILE A 150 -10.02 1.86 -11.17
C ILE A 150 -9.79 0.75 -12.22
N PHE A 151 -10.78 0.51 -13.09
CA PHE A 151 -10.68 -0.52 -14.12
C PHE A 151 -9.59 -0.23 -15.15
N SER A 152 -9.48 1.00 -15.63
CA SER A 152 -8.44 1.39 -16.58
C SER A 152 -7.04 1.16 -16.03
N THR A 153 -6.82 1.51 -14.76
CA THR A 153 -5.55 1.32 -14.06
C THR A 153 -5.23 -0.15 -13.90
N LEU A 154 -6.18 -0.97 -13.42
CA LEU A 154 -5.98 -2.41 -13.25
C LEU A 154 -5.65 -3.10 -14.58
N LEU A 155 -6.41 -2.81 -15.64
CA LEU A 155 -6.17 -3.38 -16.97
C LEU A 155 -4.80 -2.98 -17.52
N LYS A 156 -4.42 -1.71 -17.37
CA LYS A 156 -3.09 -1.22 -17.75
C LYS A 156 -1.99 -1.93 -16.96
N GLN A 157 -2.19 -2.11 -15.66
CA GLN A 157 -1.26 -2.76 -14.75
C GLN A 157 -1.02 -4.22 -15.14
N TYR A 158 -2.09 -4.99 -15.36
CA TYR A 158 -1.99 -6.36 -15.83
C TYR A 158 -1.34 -6.46 -17.21
N ARG A 159 -1.71 -5.59 -18.16
CA ARG A 159 -1.08 -5.56 -19.48
C ARG A 159 0.44 -5.40 -19.40
N ILE A 160 0.90 -4.44 -18.59
CA ILE A 160 2.34 -4.21 -18.37
C ILE A 160 3.00 -5.44 -17.75
N LEU A 161 2.38 -6.05 -16.73
CA LEU A 161 2.92 -7.23 -16.06
C LEU A 161 3.06 -8.42 -17.02
N PHE A 162 2.02 -8.71 -17.82
CA PHE A 162 2.04 -9.79 -18.81
C PHE A 162 3.06 -9.53 -19.92
N GLU A 163 3.20 -8.29 -20.37
CA GLU A 163 4.19 -7.92 -21.39
C GLU A 163 5.62 -8.07 -20.88
N ILE A 164 5.90 -7.64 -19.64
CA ILE A 164 7.19 -7.89 -18.98
C ILE A 164 7.46 -9.39 -18.87
N GLY A 165 6.46 -10.17 -18.43
CA GLY A 165 6.57 -11.63 -18.36
C GLY A 165 6.86 -12.30 -19.71
N ALA A 166 6.20 -11.84 -20.78
CA ALA A 166 6.45 -12.32 -22.14
C ALA A 166 7.87 -12.01 -22.61
N ARG A 167 8.36 -10.79 -22.38
CA ARG A 167 9.75 -10.40 -22.69
C ARG A 167 10.77 -11.20 -21.87
N GLN A 168 10.49 -11.46 -20.60
CA GLN A 168 11.34 -12.32 -19.76
C GLN A 168 11.37 -13.76 -20.27
N LYS A 169 10.24 -14.30 -20.72
CA LYS A 169 10.18 -15.63 -21.35
C LYS A 169 11.01 -15.70 -22.63
N GLN A 170 10.94 -14.68 -23.48
CA GLN A 170 11.77 -14.57 -24.69
C GLN A 170 13.27 -14.54 -24.37
N ARG A 171 13.65 -14.01 -23.19
CA ARG A 171 15.03 -14.01 -22.67
C ARG A 171 15.46 -15.35 -22.03
N GLY A 172 14.60 -16.38 -22.09
CA GLY A 172 14.90 -17.72 -21.60
C GLY A 172 14.42 -18.02 -20.17
N HIS A 173 13.81 -17.05 -19.46
CA HIS A 173 13.24 -17.32 -18.15
C HIS A 173 12.01 -18.22 -18.25
N GLN A 174 11.94 -19.26 -17.42
CA GLN A 174 10.81 -20.18 -17.40
C GLN A 174 9.89 -19.87 -16.22
N PRO A 175 8.55 -19.81 -16.43
CA PRO A 175 7.62 -19.68 -15.32
C PRO A 175 7.66 -20.93 -14.44
N PRO A 176 7.34 -20.81 -13.14
CA PRO A 176 7.23 -21.97 -12.26
C PRO A 176 6.16 -22.93 -12.76
N SER A 177 6.38 -24.23 -12.53
CA SER A 177 5.36 -25.24 -12.82
C SER A 177 4.13 -25.05 -11.91
N LEU A 178 2.96 -25.50 -12.37
CA LEU A 178 1.74 -25.46 -11.55
C LEU A 178 1.92 -26.21 -10.20
N ARG A 179 2.67 -27.32 -10.21
CA ARG A 179 3.01 -28.06 -8.99
C ARG A 179 3.83 -27.22 -8.01
N SER A 180 4.78 -26.43 -8.50
CA SER A 180 5.58 -25.52 -7.68
C SER A 180 4.70 -24.43 -7.05
N LEU A 181 3.77 -23.87 -7.81
CA LEU A 181 2.82 -22.86 -7.32
C LEU A 181 1.90 -23.43 -6.22
N ILE A 182 1.35 -24.63 -6.42
CA ILE A 182 0.51 -25.29 -5.42
C ILE A 182 1.28 -25.55 -4.12
N ARG A 183 2.51 -26.05 -4.22
CA ARG A 183 3.37 -26.29 -3.04
C ARG A 183 3.69 -25.00 -2.29
N ALA A 184 4.02 -23.92 -3.01
CA ALA A 184 4.27 -22.62 -2.42
C ALA A 184 3.04 -22.10 -1.66
N TRP A 185 1.86 -22.19 -2.27
CA TRP A 185 0.60 -21.80 -1.63
C TRP A 185 0.28 -22.63 -0.38
N GLN A 186 0.49 -23.95 -0.43
CA GLN A 186 0.30 -24.83 0.74
C GLN A 186 1.23 -24.43 1.89
N THR A 187 2.50 -24.14 1.57
CA THR A 187 3.52 -23.71 2.53
C THR A 187 3.14 -22.39 3.19
N GLU A 188 2.75 -21.39 2.38
CA GLU A 188 2.28 -20.08 2.86
C GLU A 188 1.05 -20.23 3.77
N ARG A 189 0.09 -21.08 3.40
CA ARG A 189 -1.11 -21.34 4.21
C ARG A 189 -0.79 -22.00 5.54
N GLN A 190 0.24 -22.86 5.60
CA GLN A 190 0.70 -23.46 6.85
C GLN A 190 1.40 -22.43 7.74
N LEU A 191 2.28 -21.59 7.18
CA LEU A 191 2.99 -20.54 7.91
C LEU A 191 2.03 -19.48 8.47
N THR A 192 1.05 -19.05 7.67
CA THR A 192 0.12 -17.99 8.10
C THR A 192 -0.69 -18.38 9.34
N ARG A 193 -0.87 -19.69 9.61
CA ARG A 193 -1.56 -20.18 10.83
C ARG A 193 -0.74 -19.97 12.11
N SER A 194 0.58 -19.87 12.03
CA SER A 194 1.44 -19.63 13.20
C SER A 194 1.73 -18.14 13.42
N TYR A 195 1.29 -17.26 12.52
CA TYR A 195 1.56 -15.83 12.65
C TYR A 195 0.61 -15.20 13.68
N PRO A 196 1.11 -14.29 14.54
CA PRO A 196 0.26 -13.55 15.45
C PRO A 196 -0.70 -12.66 14.66
N SER A 197 -1.85 -12.33 15.27
CA SER A 197 -2.74 -11.31 14.71
C SER A 197 -1.97 -10.00 14.56
N THR A 198 -2.08 -9.36 13.40
CA THR A 198 -1.41 -8.09 13.07
C THR A 198 -2.12 -6.86 13.64
N ASP A 199 -2.93 -7.05 14.68
CA ASP A 199 -3.78 -6.06 15.34
C ASP A 199 -3.25 -5.67 16.72
#